data_AF-A0A351FSH5-F1
#
_entry.id   AF-A0A351FSH5-F1
#
_cell.length_a   1.000
_cell.length_b   1.000
_cell.length_c   1.000
_cell.angle_alpha   90.00
_cell.angle_beta   90.00
_cell.angle_gamma   90.00
#
_symmetry.space_group_name_H-M   'P 1'
#
loop_
_entity.id
_entity.type
_entity.pdbx_description
1 polymer ?
#
loop_
_entity_poly.entity_id
_entity_poly.type
_entity_poly.pdbx_seq_one_letter_code
_entity_poly.pdbx_strand_id
1 'polypeptide(L)'
;MSFTKEETKRFSHRQTVRGVLIFTVDVLLFSVFTAGAVWSNLWYVQLVSSLLMATVIAALFVVGHDAAHDSLTPHKWLNRVIGTICFLPSMHPYSLWVELHNYRHHRWTNLRGKDDVWIPLDPASYEALPSHRKLLYRIYRGAFGSFFYYLIEFWWHKFSWPTKKHYDPIKREYVLDAILIWAFAIGYVGGIIALAQLGYLQGGPRAGWTPVFFGALLPFFLWNAYSAASTYLQHTHPGNVFYDDID
;
A
#
# COMPACT_ATOMS: atom_id res chain seq x y z
N MET A 1 30.34 -0.42 1.96
CA MET A 1 30.85 -1.39 0.96
C MET A 1 30.27 -1.04 -0.39
N SER A 2 31.09 -0.86 -1.42
CA SER A 2 30.62 -0.76 -2.81
C SER A 2 30.82 -2.11 -3.49
N PHE A 3 29.77 -2.65 -4.11
CA PHE A 3 29.85 -3.85 -4.94
C PHE A 3 29.91 -3.44 -6.42
N THR A 4 30.64 -4.18 -7.24
CA THR A 4 30.66 -4.02 -8.69
C THR A 4 29.41 -4.62 -9.34
N LYS A 5 29.12 -4.21 -10.59
CA LYS A 5 28.01 -4.80 -11.37
C LYS A 5 28.17 -6.31 -11.58
N GLU A 6 29.40 -6.79 -11.79
CA GLU A 6 29.64 -8.22 -11.98
C GLU A 6 29.48 -9.00 -10.67
N GLU A 7 29.90 -8.46 -9.52
CA GLU A 7 29.68 -9.08 -8.21
C GLU A 7 28.19 -9.20 -7.84
N THR A 8 27.36 -8.24 -8.28
CA THR A 8 25.91 -8.23 -8.02
C THR A 8 25.10 -9.01 -9.04
N LYS A 9 25.67 -9.34 -10.21
CA LYS A 9 24.99 -10.03 -11.31
C LYS A 9 24.44 -11.40 -10.92
N ARG A 10 25.18 -12.16 -10.11
CA ARG A 10 24.73 -13.46 -9.59
C ARG A 10 23.53 -13.37 -8.64
N PHE A 11 23.23 -12.19 -8.12
CA PHE A 11 22.10 -11.94 -7.21
C PHE A 11 20.92 -11.25 -7.91
N SER A 12 21.07 -10.83 -9.18
CA SER A 12 20.04 -10.14 -9.95
C SER A 12 19.33 -11.02 -10.98
N HIS A 13 19.40 -12.35 -10.81
CA HIS A 13 18.69 -13.28 -11.68
C HIS A 13 17.18 -13.16 -11.53
N ARG A 14 16.51 -12.80 -12.62
CA ARG A 14 15.05 -12.69 -12.72
C ARG A 14 14.49 -13.93 -13.39
N GLN A 15 13.45 -14.52 -12.82
CA GLN A 15 12.84 -15.76 -13.33
C GLN A 15 11.33 -15.60 -13.43
N THR A 16 10.82 -15.58 -14.67
CA THR A 16 9.39 -15.39 -14.95
C THR A 16 8.52 -16.41 -14.20
N VAL A 17 8.88 -17.70 -14.26
CA VAL A 17 8.10 -18.78 -13.62
C VAL A 17 7.99 -18.57 -12.12
N ARG A 18 9.11 -18.25 -11.44
CA ARG A 18 9.13 -18.02 -10.00
C ARG A 18 8.28 -16.81 -9.61
N GLY A 19 8.42 -15.70 -10.33
CA GLY A 19 7.64 -14.49 -10.07
C GLY A 19 6.12 -14.71 -10.25
N VAL A 20 5.73 -15.39 -11.34
CA VAL A 20 4.32 -15.71 -11.61
C VAL A 20 3.75 -16.71 -10.60
N LEU A 21 4.55 -17.68 -10.13
CA LEU A 21 4.13 -18.64 -9.12
C LEU A 21 3.85 -17.96 -7.78
N ILE A 22 4.76 -17.10 -7.31
CA ILE A 22 4.56 -16.34 -6.05
C ILE A 22 3.29 -15.48 -6.16
N PHE A 23 3.17 -14.72 -7.25
CA PHE A 23 1.97 -13.92 -7.53
C PHE A 23 0.68 -14.76 -7.49
N THR A 24 0.69 -15.92 -8.15
CA THR A 24 -0.49 -16.79 -8.24
C THR A 24 -0.87 -17.37 -6.88
N VAL A 25 0.11 -17.82 -6.09
CA VAL A 25 -0.12 -18.31 -4.73
C VAL A 25 -0.75 -17.22 -3.86
N ASP A 26 -0.22 -16.00 -3.91
CA ASP A 26 -0.73 -14.89 -3.09
C ASP A 26 -2.16 -14.48 -3.50
N VAL A 27 -2.48 -14.48 -4.81
CA VAL A 27 -3.85 -14.23 -5.30
C VAL A 27 -4.83 -15.32 -4.86
N LEU A 28 -4.41 -16.60 -4.88
CA LEU A 28 -5.21 -17.71 -4.39
C LEU A 28 -5.45 -17.60 -2.88
N LEU A 29 -4.42 -17.30 -2.10
CA LEU A 29 -4.54 -17.09 -0.66
C LEU A 29 -5.47 -15.91 -0.34
N PHE A 30 -5.35 -14.80 -1.08
CA PHE A 30 -6.26 -13.66 -0.94
C PHE A 30 -7.70 -14.10 -1.16
N SER A 31 -7.97 -14.82 -2.25
CA SER A 31 -9.31 -15.32 -2.60
C SER A 31 -9.87 -16.27 -1.53
N VAL A 32 -9.04 -17.16 -0.98
CA VAL A 32 -9.42 -18.10 0.10
C VAL A 32 -9.78 -17.36 1.37
N PHE A 33 -9.00 -16.36 1.77
CA PHE A 33 -9.31 -15.58 2.98
C PHE A 33 -10.47 -14.59 2.78
N THR A 34 -10.67 -14.06 1.56
CA THR A 34 -11.91 -13.34 1.23
C THR A 34 -13.11 -14.26 1.41
N ALA A 35 -13.06 -15.49 0.87
CA ALA A 35 -14.12 -16.48 1.04
C ALA A 35 -14.38 -16.81 2.52
N GLY A 36 -13.33 -17.01 3.32
CA GLY A 36 -13.45 -17.24 4.77
C GLY A 36 -14.07 -16.06 5.53
N ALA A 37 -13.72 -14.83 5.16
CA ALA A 37 -14.27 -13.61 5.75
C ALA A 37 -15.75 -13.37 5.39
N VAL A 38 -16.15 -13.75 4.17
CA VAL A 38 -17.48 -13.46 3.61
C VAL A 38 -18.48 -14.59 3.86
N TRP A 39 -18.09 -15.85 3.66
CA TRP A 39 -19.00 -16.99 3.71
C TRP A 39 -19.11 -17.67 5.07
N SER A 40 -18.20 -17.42 6.02
CA SER A 40 -18.31 -18.02 7.35
C SER A 40 -19.36 -17.32 8.21
N ASN A 41 -20.11 -18.09 9.00
CA ASN A 41 -21.02 -17.55 10.01
C ASN A 41 -20.40 -17.32 11.38
N LEU A 42 -19.19 -17.80 11.57
CA LEU A 42 -18.46 -17.75 12.82
C LEU A 42 -17.62 -16.47 12.83
N TRP A 43 -17.96 -15.51 13.69
CA TRP A 43 -17.28 -14.21 13.74
C TRP A 43 -15.76 -14.34 13.91
N TYR A 44 -15.29 -15.37 14.63
CA TYR A 44 -13.87 -15.62 14.82
C TYR A 44 -13.18 -16.14 13.55
N VAL A 45 -13.85 -16.94 12.71
CA VAL A 45 -13.33 -17.33 11.40
C VAL A 45 -13.27 -16.12 10.48
N GLN A 46 -14.29 -15.24 10.53
CA GLN A 46 -14.28 -14.02 9.74
C GLN A 46 -13.14 -13.08 10.17
N LEU A 47 -12.95 -12.92 11.48
CA LEU A 47 -11.85 -12.14 12.05
C LEU A 47 -10.49 -12.71 11.65
N VAL A 48 -10.24 -14.01 11.87
CA VAL A 48 -8.97 -14.66 11.51
C VAL A 48 -8.71 -14.55 10.02
N SER A 49 -9.73 -14.77 9.18
CA SER A 49 -9.61 -14.60 7.73
C SER A 49 -9.28 -13.16 7.35
N SER A 50 -9.85 -12.17 8.04
CA SER A 50 -9.54 -10.74 7.82
C SER A 50 -8.10 -10.39 8.16
N LEU A 51 -7.58 -10.93 9.27
CA LEU A 51 -6.19 -10.75 9.71
C LEU A 51 -5.21 -11.38 8.71
N LEU A 52 -5.50 -12.61 8.28
CA LEU A 52 -4.69 -13.30 7.27
C LEU A 52 -4.77 -12.60 5.92
N MET A 53 -5.94 -12.09 5.54
CA MET A 53 -6.09 -11.30 4.33
C MET A 53 -5.26 -10.02 4.36
N ALA A 54 -5.22 -9.30 5.48
CA ALA A 54 -4.33 -8.13 5.62
C ALA A 54 -2.85 -8.49 5.42
N THR A 55 -2.44 -9.67 5.91
CA THR A 55 -1.08 -10.20 5.72
C THR A 55 -0.82 -10.55 4.25
N VAL A 56 -1.80 -11.14 3.56
CA VAL A 56 -1.69 -11.44 2.12
C VAL A 56 -1.72 -10.17 1.27
N ILE A 57 -2.47 -9.13 1.65
CA ILE A 57 -2.39 -7.82 0.99
C ILE A 57 -0.95 -7.28 1.11
N ALA A 58 -0.30 -7.44 2.26
CA ALA A 58 1.10 -7.07 2.41
C ALA A 58 2.04 -7.91 1.53
N ALA A 59 1.83 -9.23 1.44
CA ALA A 59 2.61 -10.11 0.56
C ALA A 59 2.44 -9.70 -0.92
N LEU A 60 1.21 -9.51 -1.39
CA LEU A 60 0.91 -9.00 -2.72
C LEU A 60 1.57 -7.64 -2.97
N PHE A 61 1.56 -6.75 -1.98
CA PHE A 61 2.23 -5.45 -2.10
C PHE A 61 3.75 -5.60 -2.26
N VAL A 62 4.39 -6.55 -1.60
CA VAL A 62 5.83 -6.86 -1.81
C VAL A 62 6.08 -7.40 -3.22
N VAL A 63 5.23 -8.30 -3.72
CA VAL A 63 5.32 -8.77 -5.11
C VAL A 63 5.14 -7.61 -6.09
N GLY A 64 4.17 -6.73 -5.84
CA GLY A 64 3.91 -5.54 -6.64
C GLY A 64 5.05 -4.53 -6.57
N HIS A 65 5.69 -4.36 -5.40
CA HIS A 65 6.89 -3.55 -5.19
C HIS A 65 8.04 -4.04 -6.08
N ASP A 66 8.33 -5.34 -6.06
CA ASP A 66 9.42 -5.93 -6.87
C ASP A 66 9.11 -5.85 -8.37
N ALA A 67 7.84 -6.02 -8.74
CA ALA A 67 7.40 -5.79 -10.11
C ALA A 67 7.58 -4.30 -10.50
N ALA A 68 7.24 -3.37 -9.62
CA ALA A 68 7.41 -1.94 -9.84
C ALA A 68 8.88 -1.48 -9.94
N HIS A 69 9.82 -2.28 -9.42
CA HIS A 69 11.27 -2.10 -9.61
C HIS A 69 11.83 -2.81 -10.84
N ASP A 70 10.99 -3.44 -11.67
CA ASP A 70 11.41 -4.29 -12.78
C ASP A 70 12.31 -5.49 -12.38
N SER A 71 12.23 -5.91 -11.10
CA SER A 71 13.05 -6.97 -10.52
C SER A 71 12.35 -8.34 -10.42
N LEU A 72 11.02 -8.38 -10.53
CA LEU A 72 10.26 -9.64 -10.43
C LEU A 72 10.46 -10.56 -11.64
N THR A 73 10.29 -10.04 -12.86
CA THR A 73 10.46 -10.77 -14.12
C THR A 73 11.37 -10.00 -15.09
N PRO A 74 11.98 -10.65 -16.09
CA PRO A 74 12.77 -9.94 -17.11
C PRO A 74 11.92 -9.07 -18.05
N HIS A 75 10.58 -9.12 -17.99
CA HIS A 75 9.69 -8.42 -18.92
C HIS A 75 8.96 -7.26 -18.24
N LYS A 76 9.30 -6.03 -18.62
CA LYS A 76 8.72 -4.80 -18.04
C LYS A 76 7.19 -4.72 -18.16
N TRP A 77 6.65 -5.13 -19.31
CA TRP A 77 5.20 -5.10 -19.52
C TRP A 77 4.48 -6.07 -18.56
N LEU A 78 5.07 -7.25 -18.31
CA LEU A 78 4.51 -8.25 -17.41
C LEU A 78 4.60 -7.77 -15.97
N ASN A 79 5.73 -7.16 -15.59
CA ASN A 79 5.88 -6.52 -14.28
C ASN A 79 4.86 -5.42 -14.05
N ARG A 80 4.59 -4.58 -15.07
CA ARG A 80 3.53 -3.56 -15.00
C ARG A 80 2.17 -4.20 -14.72
N VAL A 81 1.81 -5.25 -15.47
CA VAL A 81 0.53 -5.95 -15.27
C VAL A 81 0.43 -6.59 -13.89
N ILE A 82 1.43 -7.39 -13.48
CA ILE A 82 1.44 -8.07 -12.19
C ILE A 82 1.39 -7.04 -11.06
N GLY A 83 2.22 -6.01 -11.10
CA GLY A 83 2.24 -4.99 -10.06
C GLY A 83 0.94 -4.20 -9.98
N THR A 84 0.32 -3.86 -11.11
CA THR A 84 -1.01 -3.24 -11.10
C THR A 84 -2.05 -4.12 -10.42
N ILE A 85 -2.08 -5.42 -10.69
CA ILE A 85 -3.03 -6.36 -10.05
C ILE A 85 -2.73 -6.50 -8.55
N CYS A 86 -1.45 -6.67 -8.19
CA CYS A 86 -1.00 -6.80 -6.80
C CYS A 86 -1.35 -5.60 -5.93
N PHE A 87 -1.41 -4.39 -6.48
CA PHE A 87 -1.77 -3.19 -5.74
C PHE A 87 -3.27 -2.90 -5.66
N LEU A 88 -4.13 -3.68 -6.34
CA LEU A 88 -5.58 -3.50 -6.24
C LEU A 88 -6.08 -3.68 -4.79
N PRO A 89 -5.74 -4.75 -4.06
CA PRO A 89 -6.23 -4.95 -2.70
C PRO A 89 -5.70 -3.92 -1.69
N SER A 90 -4.51 -3.37 -1.94
CA SER A 90 -3.90 -2.33 -1.11
C SER A 90 -4.44 -0.93 -1.41
N MET A 91 -5.17 -0.77 -2.53
CA MET A 91 -5.67 0.49 -3.06
C MET A 91 -4.55 1.49 -3.43
N HIS A 92 -3.52 1.01 -4.13
CA HIS A 92 -2.40 1.85 -4.60
C HIS A 92 -2.33 1.89 -6.13
N PRO A 93 -2.57 3.04 -6.78
CA PRO A 93 -2.35 3.16 -8.23
C PRO A 93 -0.87 2.94 -8.56
N TYR A 94 -0.57 1.96 -9.42
CA TYR A 94 0.81 1.56 -9.72
C TYR A 94 1.70 2.72 -10.15
N SER A 95 1.22 3.57 -11.07
CA SER A 95 2.00 4.70 -11.57
C SER A 95 2.27 5.76 -10.51
N LEU A 96 1.31 6.04 -9.62
CA LEU A 96 1.51 6.96 -8.49
C LEU A 96 2.49 6.38 -7.48
N TRP A 97 2.41 5.08 -7.22
CA TRP A 97 3.36 4.39 -6.37
C TRP A 97 4.77 4.42 -6.95
N VAL A 98 4.94 4.16 -8.25
CA VAL A 98 6.25 4.28 -8.92
C VAL A 98 6.80 5.70 -8.87
N GLU A 99 5.95 6.72 -9.08
CA GLU A 99 6.37 8.12 -8.97
C GLU A 99 6.87 8.45 -7.55
N LEU A 100 6.08 8.12 -6.53
CA LEU A 100 6.44 8.45 -5.15
C LEU A 100 7.60 7.59 -4.63
N HIS A 101 7.58 6.28 -4.88
CA HIS A 101 8.57 5.34 -4.33
C HIS A 101 9.87 5.35 -5.13
N ASN A 102 9.82 5.16 -6.45
CA ASN A 102 11.05 4.97 -7.24
C ASN A 102 11.69 6.31 -7.59
N TYR A 103 10.90 7.26 -8.10
CA TYR A 103 11.44 8.50 -8.65
C TYR A 103 11.69 9.59 -7.61
N ARG A 104 10.94 9.56 -6.50
CA ARG A 104 11.10 10.51 -5.40
C ARG A 104 11.84 9.88 -4.23
N HIS A 105 11.28 8.85 -3.61
CA HIS A 105 11.83 8.29 -2.37
C HIS A 105 13.19 7.60 -2.55
N HIS A 106 13.32 6.59 -3.40
CA HIS A 106 14.59 5.87 -3.60
C HIS A 106 15.70 6.73 -4.22
N ARG A 107 15.31 7.70 -5.05
CA ARG A 107 16.27 8.58 -5.71
C ARG A 107 16.80 9.68 -4.79
N TRP A 108 15.98 10.13 -3.83
CA TRP A 108 16.25 11.31 -3.02
C TRP A 108 15.97 11.07 -1.54
N THR A 109 16.22 9.86 -1.05
CA THR A 109 15.85 9.44 0.31
C THR A 109 16.36 10.45 1.34
N ASN A 110 15.46 10.92 2.20
CA ASN A 110 15.71 11.92 3.24
C ASN A 110 16.18 13.30 2.73
N LEU A 111 16.05 13.62 1.44
CA LEU A 111 16.28 14.98 0.93
C LEU A 111 14.99 15.80 0.99
N ARG A 112 14.99 16.87 1.79
CA ARG A 112 13.84 17.74 1.97
C ARG A 112 13.38 18.34 0.64
N GLY A 113 12.07 18.50 0.49
CA GLY A 113 11.45 19.02 -0.72
C GLY A 113 11.42 18.03 -1.89
N LYS A 114 12.13 16.89 -1.83
CA LYS A 114 12.08 15.84 -2.86
C LYS A 114 11.45 14.55 -2.36
N ASP A 115 11.92 14.03 -1.23
CA ASP A 115 11.32 12.92 -0.52
C ASP A 115 10.25 13.44 0.44
N ASP A 116 9.10 12.77 0.50
CA ASP A 116 8.01 13.16 1.38
C ASP A 116 7.92 12.34 2.67
N VAL A 117 8.74 11.30 2.83
CA VAL A 117 8.56 10.30 3.87
C VAL A 117 9.10 10.81 5.20
N TRP A 118 8.19 10.98 6.18
CA TRP A 118 8.50 11.22 7.60
C TRP A 118 9.36 12.44 7.95
N ILE A 119 9.50 13.41 7.04
CA ILE A 119 10.31 14.62 7.22
C ILE A 119 10.01 15.30 8.57
N PRO A 120 10.99 15.42 9.49
CA PRO A 120 10.82 16.12 10.76
C PRO A 120 10.75 17.63 10.55
N LEU A 121 9.87 18.33 11.27
CA LEU A 121 9.91 19.79 11.30
C LEU A 121 11.07 20.26 12.18
N ASP A 122 11.79 21.29 11.75
CA ASP A 122 12.69 22.02 12.64
C ASP A 122 11.87 22.85 13.65
N PRO A 123 12.48 23.28 14.78
CA PRO A 123 11.76 24.01 15.82
C PRO A 123 11.07 25.28 15.32
N ALA A 124 11.69 26.04 14.42
CA ALA A 124 11.12 27.28 13.92
C ALA A 124 9.90 27.00 13.02
N SER A 125 10.01 26.02 12.11
CA SER A 125 8.88 25.58 11.29
C SER A 125 7.73 25.03 12.12
N TYR A 126 8.01 24.29 13.19
CA TYR A 126 6.97 23.82 14.11
C TYR A 126 6.30 25.00 14.83
N GLU A 127 7.07 25.95 15.35
CA GLU A 127 6.52 27.09 16.08
C GLU A 127 5.67 28.02 15.22
N ALA A 128 5.98 28.12 13.93
CA ALA A 128 5.20 28.88 12.94
C ALA A 128 3.85 28.24 12.58
N LEU A 129 3.60 26.97 12.96
CA LEU A 129 2.34 26.30 12.66
C LEU A 129 1.16 26.86 13.49
N PRO A 130 -0.05 26.94 12.91
CA PRO A 130 -1.25 27.22 13.70
C PRO A 130 -1.53 26.06 14.68
N SER A 131 -2.21 26.36 15.80
CA SER A 131 -2.39 25.42 16.93
C SER A 131 -2.96 24.06 16.54
N HIS A 132 -3.88 24.01 15.57
CA HIS A 132 -4.46 22.76 15.10
C HIS A 132 -3.45 21.90 14.31
N ARG A 133 -2.51 22.50 13.57
CA ARG A 133 -1.43 21.78 12.88
C ARG A 133 -0.35 21.32 13.87
N LYS A 134 -0.07 22.11 14.93
CA LYS A 134 0.77 21.66 16.05
C LYS A 134 0.17 20.43 16.73
N LEU A 135 -1.13 20.46 17.02
CA LEU A 135 -1.85 19.30 17.59
C LEU A 135 -1.77 18.08 16.66
N LEU A 136 -2.06 18.25 15.37
CA LEU A 136 -2.00 17.16 14.40
C LEU A 136 -0.60 16.58 14.28
N TYR A 137 0.44 17.42 14.26
CA TYR A 137 1.83 16.98 14.26
C TYR A 137 2.14 16.13 15.50
N ARG A 138 1.72 16.54 16.69
CA ARG A 138 1.88 15.77 17.93
C ARG A 138 1.14 14.45 17.89
N ILE A 139 -0.07 14.41 17.32
CA ILE A 139 -0.82 13.16 17.09
C ILE A 139 -0.02 12.24 16.18
N TYR A 140 0.46 12.72 15.03
CA TYR A 140 1.26 11.94 14.09
C TYR A 140 2.59 11.43 14.67
N ARG A 141 3.17 12.15 15.63
CA ARG A 141 4.40 11.75 16.34
C ARG A 141 4.14 10.93 17.61
N GLY A 142 2.88 10.64 17.95
CA GLY A 142 2.50 9.78 19.08
C GLY A 142 2.51 8.28 18.75
N ALA A 143 2.20 7.44 19.74
CA ALA A 143 2.32 5.97 19.65
C ALA A 143 1.51 5.33 18.50
N PHE A 144 0.32 5.85 18.19
CA PHE A 144 -0.51 5.41 17.07
C PHE A 144 -0.52 6.41 15.91
N GLY A 145 0.33 7.43 15.99
CA GLY A 145 0.38 8.53 15.04
C GLY A 145 0.78 8.11 13.65
N SER A 146 1.63 7.09 13.53
CA SER A 146 2.09 6.53 12.26
C SER A 146 0.94 6.02 11.40
N PHE A 147 -0.05 5.34 12.02
CA PHE A 147 -1.23 4.87 11.31
C PHE A 147 -2.01 6.02 10.67
N PHE A 148 -2.33 7.05 11.45
CA PHE A 148 -3.09 8.20 10.95
C PHE A 148 -2.28 9.03 9.94
N TYR A 149 -0.97 9.19 10.17
CA TYR A 149 -0.09 9.89 9.23
C TYR A 149 -0.06 9.18 7.88
N TYR A 150 0.18 7.86 7.86
CA TYR A 150 0.21 7.10 6.63
C TYR A 150 -1.15 7.09 5.93
N LEU A 151 -2.23 6.78 6.64
CA LEU A 151 -3.56 6.67 6.06
C LEU A 151 -4.03 7.99 5.45
N ILE A 152 -3.76 9.13 6.11
CA ILE A 152 -4.23 10.44 5.66
C ILE A 152 -3.23 11.09 4.70
N GLU A 153 -1.97 11.26 5.12
CA GLU A 153 -1.00 12.06 4.35
C GLU A 153 -0.40 11.29 3.17
N PHE A 154 -0.37 9.96 3.22
CA PHE A 154 0.12 9.14 2.12
C PHE A 154 -1.03 8.51 1.35
N TRP A 155 -1.77 7.58 1.95
CA TRP A 155 -2.80 6.85 1.23
C TRP A 155 -3.89 7.79 0.68
N TRP A 156 -4.51 8.61 1.52
CA TRP A 156 -5.58 9.49 1.08
C TRP A 156 -5.06 10.62 0.18
N HIS A 157 -4.11 11.44 0.63
CA HIS A 157 -3.68 12.61 -0.13
C HIS A 157 -2.87 12.30 -1.40
N LYS A 158 -2.14 11.17 -1.45
CA LYS A 158 -1.21 10.88 -2.55
C LYS A 158 -1.60 9.67 -3.39
N PHE A 159 -2.30 8.69 -2.84
CA PHE A 159 -2.64 7.47 -3.60
C PHE A 159 -4.11 7.37 -4.00
N SER A 160 -5.03 8.01 -3.28
CA SER A 160 -6.46 7.93 -3.62
C SER A 160 -6.79 8.66 -4.93
N TRP A 161 -6.13 9.78 -5.22
CA TRP A 161 -6.34 10.56 -6.44
C TRP A 161 -5.14 11.45 -6.79
N PRO A 162 -4.74 11.55 -8.07
CA PRO A 162 -3.67 12.46 -8.48
C PRO A 162 -4.13 13.92 -8.41
N THR A 163 -3.58 14.69 -7.48
CA THR A 163 -3.81 16.14 -7.38
C THR A 163 -2.56 16.92 -7.77
N LYS A 164 -2.73 18.13 -8.32
CA LYS A 164 -1.62 19.02 -8.71
C LYS A 164 -0.68 19.37 -7.55
N LYS A 165 -1.18 19.31 -6.31
CA LYS A 165 -0.38 19.53 -5.11
C LYS A 165 0.76 18.51 -4.98
N HIS A 166 0.53 17.27 -5.40
CA HIS A 166 1.48 16.17 -5.24
C HIS A 166 2.08 15.68 -6.56
N TYR A 167 1.39 15.93 -7.67
CA TYR A 167 1.77 15.47 -9.00
C TYR A 167 1.56 16.59 -10.03
N ASP A 168 2.63 17.26 -10.43
CA ASP A 168 2.61 18.29 -11.47
C ASP A 168 3.76 18.06 -12.48
N PRO A 169 3.47 17.81 -13.77
CA PRO A 169 2.14 17.67 -14.36
C PRO A 169 1.44 16.35 -13.96
N ILE A 170 0.12 16.36 -13.93
CA ILE A 170 -0.68 15.13 -13.80
C ILE A 170 -0.60 14.36 -15.12
N LYS A 171 0.00 13.16 -15.10
CA LYS A 171 0.08 12.28 -16.27
C LYS A 171 -1.22 11.49 -16.46
N ARG A 172 -1.55 11.14 -17.71
CA ARG A 172 -2.73 10.32 -18.04
C ARG A 172 -2.74 8.98 -17.32
N GLU A 173 -1.59 8.33 -17.22
CA GLU A 173 -1.44 7.03 -16.53
C GLU A 173 -1.83 7.10 -15.04
N TYR A 174 -1.58 8.23 -14.37
CA TYR A 174 -1.95 8.43 -12.97
C TYR A 174 -3.45 8.39 -12.78
N VAL A 175 -4.17 9.06 -13.68
CA VAL A 175 -5.63 9.12 -13.66
C VAL A 175 -6.22 7.76 -14.01
N LEU A 176 -5.68 7.07 -15.02
CA LEU A 176 -6.18 5.75 -15.43
C LEU A 176 -5.99 4.70 -14.32
N ASP A 177 -4.83 4.65 -13.68
CA ASP A 177 -4.62 3.71 -12.57
C ASP A 177 -5.48 4.06 -11.36
N ALA A 178 -5.68 5.35 -11.06
CA ALA A 178 -6.58 5.76 -9.98
C ALA A 178 -8.04 5.36 -10.24
N ILE A 179 -8.52 5.55 -11.48
CA ILE A 179 -9.85 5.08 -11.90
C ILE A 179 -9.94 3.56 -11.77
N LEU A 180 -8.92 2.81 -12.19
CA LEU A 180 -8.89 1.35 -12.07
C LEU A 180 -9.01 0.91 -10.60
N ILE A 181 -8.29 1.56 -9.69
CA ILE A 181 -8.34 1.27 -8.26
C ILE A 181 -9.73 1.53 -7.67
N TRP A 182 -10.37 2.66 -8.01
CA TRP A 182 -11.73 2.95 -7.56
C TRP A 182 -12.77 2.02 -8.18
N ALA A 183 -12.63 1.68 -9.46
CA ALA A 183 -13.49 0.72 -10.14
C ALA A 183 -13.37 -0.67 -9.49
N PHE A 184 -12.14 -1.10 -9.16
CA PHE A 184 -11.90 -2.32 -8.40
C PHE A 184 -12.56 -2.25 -7.02
N ALA A 185 -12.40 -1.15 -6.27
CA ALA A 185 -13.00 -1.03 -4.94
C ALA A 185 -14.52 -1.16 -4.96
N ILE A 186 -15.18 -0.47 -5.90
CA ILE A 186 -16.63 -0.53 -6.08
C ILE A 186 -17.05 -1.94 -6.49
N GLY A 187 -16.36 -2.53 -7.47
CA GLY A 187 -16.63 -3.89 -7.94
C GLY A 187 -16.40 -4.96 -6.87
N TYR A 188 -15.35 -4.82 -6.07
CA TYR A 188 -14.99 -5.75 -4.99
C TYR A 188 -16.00 -5.68 -3.85
N VAL A 189 -16.37 -4.47 -3.39
CA VAL A 189 -17.42 -4.29 -2.38
C VAL A 189 -18.78 -4.78 -2.90
N GLY A 190 -19.15 -4.43 -4.13
CA GLY A 190 -20.37 -4.93 -4.78
C GLY A 190 -20.39 -6.45 -4.90
N GLY A 191 -19.25 -7.05 -5.26
CA GLY A 191 -19.05 -8.49 -5.31
C GLY A 191 -19.21 -9.15 -3.94
N ILE A 192 -18.62 -8.58 -2.88
CA ILE A 192 -18.80 -9.07 -1.51
C ILE A 192 -20.28 -9.02 -1.09
N ILE A 193 -20.97 -7.91 -1.37
CA ILE A 193 -22.40 -7.77 -1.05
C ILE A 193 -23.22 -8.82 -1.80
N ALA A 194 -22.98 -8.99 -3.10
CA ALA A 194 -23.65 -9.99 -3.92
C ALA A 194 -23.39 -11.42 -3.41
N LEU A 195 -22.11 -11.76 -3.14
CA LEU A 195 -21.71 -13.05 -2.57
C LEU A 195 -22.33 -13.30 -1.20
N ALA A 196 -22.53 -12.26 -0.40
CA ALA A 196 -23.20 -12.34 0.90
C ALA A 196 -24.72 -12.56 0.78
N GLN A 197 -25.37 -12.05 -0.28
CA GLN A 197 -26.80 -12.26 -0.52
C GLN A 197 -27.12 -13.69 -0.94
N LEU A 198 -26.19 -14.36 -1.62
CA LEU A 198 -26.34 -15.74 -2.04
C LEU A 198 -26.44 -16.73 -0.86
N GLY A 199 -26.00 -16.34 0.35
CA GLY A 199 -26.18 -17.04 1.64
C GLY A 199 -25.40 -18.36 1.77
N TYR A 200 -24.44 -18.48 2.70
CA TYR A 200 -23.58 -19.68 2.76
C TYR A 200 -23.08 -20.15 4.13
N LEU A 201 -22.67 -21.44 4.08
CA LEU A 201 -22.14 -22.39 5.05
C LEU A 201 -23.00 -22.78 6.26
N GLN A 202 -23.83 -21.92 6.84
CA GLN A 202 -24.74 -22.32 7.95
C GLN A 202 -25.96 -21.38 8.14
N GLY A 203 -26.37 -20.59 7.14
CA GLY A 203 -27.54 -19.71 7.28
C GLY A 203 -27.90 -18.91 6.02
N GLY A 204 -29.09 -18.30 6.04
CA GLY A 204 -29.67 -17.51 4.95
C GLY A 204 -28.98 -16.17 4.67
N PRO A 205 -29.59 -15.31 3.82
CA PRO A 205 -29.02 -14.04 3.36
C PRO A 205 -28.58 -13.14 4.52
N ARG A 206 -27.46 -12.43 4.35
CA ARG A 206 -26.90 -11.55 5.39
C ARG A 206 -27.06 -10.08 5.04
N ALA A 207 -27.33 -9.27 6.08
CA ALA A 207 -27.22 -7.83 5.99
C ALA A 207 -25.81 -7.44 5.52
N GLY A 208 -25.73 -6.60 4.50
CA GLY A 208 -24.54 -6.47 3.65
C GLY A 208 -23.28 -5.92 4.34
N TRP A 209 -23.40 -5.24 5.48
CA TRP A 209 -22.25 -4.55 6.08
C TRP A 209 -21.30 -5.46 6.86
N THR A 210 -21.75 -6.57 7.43
CA THR A 210 -20.84 -7.49 8.16
C THR A 210 -19.81 -8.14 7.24
N PRO A 211 -20.21 -8.71 6.08
CA PRO A 211 -19.24 -9.25 5.12
C PRO A 211 -18.37 -8.17 4.48
N VAL A 212 -18.87 -6.95 4.30
CA VAL A 212 -18.05 -5.81 3.85
C VAL A 212 -17.01 -5.41 4.90
N PHE A 213 -17.40 -5.40 6.17
CA PHE A 213 -16.49 -5.08 7.27
C PHE A 213 -15.32 -6.06 7.33
N PHE A 214 -15.60 -7.37 7.42
CA PHE A 214 -14.55 -8.40 7.49
C PHE A 214 -13.86 -8.65 6.13
N GLY A 215 -14.61 -8.61 5.03
CA GLY A 215 -14.10 -8.92 3.69
C GLY A 215 -13.36 -7.77 2.99
N ALA A 216 -13.51 -6.53 3.44
CA ALA A 216 -12.88 -5.37 2.81
C ALA A 216 -12.31 -4.35 3.80
N LEU A 217 -13.15 -3.77 4.67
CA LEU A 217 -12.75 -2.60 5.47
C LEU A 217 -11.66 -2.94 6.49
N LEU A 218 -11.88 -3.95 7.32
CA LEU A 218 -10.93 -4.35 8.36
C LEU A 218 -9.56 -4.76 7.76
N PRO A 219 -9.48 -5.65 6.76
CA PRO A 219 -8.23 -5.97 6.06
C PRO A 219 -7.51 -4.76 5.48
N PHE A 220 -8.25 -3.84 4.84
CA PHE A 220 -7.69 -2.62 4.26
C PHE A 220 -7.05 -1.72 5.33
N PHE A 221 -7.73 -1.49 6.47
CA PHE A 221 -7.17 -0.68 7.55
C PHE A 221 -5.99 -1.37 8.24
N LEU A 222 -6.03 -2.70 8.42
CA LEU A 222 -4.91 -3.46 8.97
C LEU A 222 -3.68 -3.42 8.06
N TRP A 223 -3.88 -3.52 6.75
CA TRP A 223 -2.81 -3.31 5.77
C TRP A 223 -2.21 -1.89 5.90
N ASN A 224 -3.04 -0.86 6.00
CA ASN A 224 -2.55 0.51 6.22
C ASN A 224 -1.75 0.62 7.52
N ALA A 225 -2.15 -0.09 8.58
CA ALA A 225 -1.37 -0.15 9.82
C ALA A 225 -0.01 -0.85 9.63
N TYR A 226 0.07 -1.93 8.84
CA TYR A 226 1.33 -2.59 8.49
C TYR A 226 2.26 -1.67 7.70
N SER A 227 1.74 -0.99 6.69
CA SER A 227 2.52 -0.05 5.89
C SER A 227 2.97 1.18 6.71
N ALA A 228 2.10 1.68 7.58
CA ALA A 228 2.42 2.75 8.52
C ALA A 228 3.54 2.37 9.49
N ALA A 229 3.46 1.19 10.10
CA ALA A 229 4.49 0.69 11.02
C ALA A 229 5.83 0.50 10.29
N SER A 230 5.81 -0.11 9.10
CA SER A 230 7.02 -0.37 8.31
C SER A 230 7.74 0.93 7.94
N THR A 231 7.01 1.90 7.39
CA THR A 231 7.58 3.20 7.02
C THR A 231 8.04 4.00 8.24
N TYR A 232 7.30 3.96 9.35
CA TYR A 232 7.72 4.62 10.58
C TYR A 232 9.06 4.04 11.09
N LEU A 233 9.16 2.71 11.20
CA LEU A 233 10.35 2.03 11.69
C LEU A 233 11.58 2.28 10.79
N GLN A 234 11.38 2.36 9.47
CA GLN A 234 12.46 2.61 8.51
C GLN A 234 12.96 4.07 8.53
N HIS A 235 12.07 5.04 8.80
CA HIS A 235 12.40 6.45 8.57
C HIS A 235 12.54 7.31 9.83
N THR A 236 12.18 6.83 11.01
CA THR A 236 12.15 7.66 12.23
C THR A 236 13.22 7.35 13.27
N HIS A 237 14.21 6.51 12.93
CA HIS A 237 15.34 6.27 13.82
C HIS A 237 16.11 7.59 14.10
N PRO A 238 16.50 7.91 15.34
CA PRO A 238 17.17 9.19 15.66
C PRO A 238 18.49 9.43 14.91
N GLY A 239 19.14 8.36 14.45
CA GLY A 239 20.35 8.42 13.63
C GLY A 239 20.09 8.69 12.13
N ASN A 240 18.84 8.76 11.68
CA ASN A 240 18.53 9.08 10.30
C ASN A 240 18.75 10.58 10.05
N VAL A 241 19.63 10.90 9.11
CA VAL A 241 19.93 12.27 8.70
C VAL A 241 18.99 12.67 7.56
N PHE A 242 18.46 13.90 7.65
CA PHE A 242 17.73 14.58 6.57
C PHE A 242 18.59 15.72 6.03
N TYR A 243 18.65 15.83 4.71
CA TYR A 243 19.46 16.80 3.98
C TYR A 243 18.58 17.91 3.41
N ASP A 244 19.11 19.13 3.32
CA ASP A 244 18.41 20.28 2.75
C ASP A 244 18.76 20.49 1.27
N ASP A 245 19.92 20.00 0.84
CA ASP A 245 20.48 20.05 -0.51
C ASP A 245 21.24 18.75 -0.86
N ILE A 246 21.82 18.70 -2.07
CA ILE A 246 22.46 17.50 -2.64
C ILE A 246 23.98 17.50 -2.35
N ASP A 247 24.51 18.59 -1.77
CA ASP A 247 25.94 18.86 -1.64
C ASP A 247 26.54 18.35 -0.31
#